data_AF-A0A7S2V2K5-F1
#
_entry.id   AF-A0A7S2V2K5-F1
#
_cell.length_a   1.000
_cell.length_b   1.000
_cell.length_c   1.000
_cell.angle_alpha   90.00
_cell.angle_beta   90.00
_cell.angle_gamma   90.00
#
_symmetry.space_group_name_H-M   'P 1'
#
loop_
_entity.id
_entity.type
_entity.pdbx_description
1 polymer ?
#
loop_
_entity_poly.entity_id
_entity_poly.type
_entity_poly.pdbx_seq_one_letter_code
_entity_poly.pdbx_strand_id
1 'polypeptide(L)'
;FVPARGAKVPRYDGFFLRCQSWDAPSEGKSAFALEAEDMAVLLRDSSHRTLAMVDEFGKGTSSRDGASVAGALLEALARRRVRGVFATHLHELFDLPLDLH
;
A
#
# COMPACT_ATOMS: atom_id res chain seq x y z
N PHE A 1 11.49 -24.09 7.53
CA PHE A 1 10.23 -24.48 8.21
C PHE A 1 9.42 -23.24 8.49
N VAL A 2 8.08 -23.36 8.60
CA VAL A 2 7.16 -22.23 8.86
C VAL A 2 6.27 -22.57 10.07
N PRO A 3 5.77 -21.58 10.82
CA PRO A 3 4.89 -21.80 11.97
C PRO A 3 3.44 -22.12 11.53
N ALA A 4 3.26 -23.16 10.74
CA ALA A 4 1.96 -23.63 10.24
C ALA A 4 1.98 -25.14 9.99
N ARG A 5 0.81 -25.78 9.96
CA ARG A 5 0.70 -27.21 9.60
C ARG A 5 1.17 -27.50 8.18
N GLY A 6 1.11 -26.51 7.29
CA GLY A 6 1.62 -26.56 5.93
C GLY A 6 1.46 -25.18 5.27
N ALA A 7 2.29 -24.87 4.28
CA ALA A 7 2.20 -23.62 3.53
C ALA A 7 2.57 -23.84 2.06
N LYS A 8 1.81 -23.22 1.16
CA LYS A 8 2.17 -23.05 -0.25
C LYS A 8 2.61 -21.61 -0.45
N VAL A 9 3.92 -21.39 -0.53
CA VAL A 9 4.50 -20.05 -0.68
C VAL A 9 4.97 -19.88 -2.13
N PRO A 10 4.36 -18.95 -2.91
CA PRO A 10 4.87 -18.60 -4.24
C PRO A 10 6.31 -18.09 -4.15
N ARG A 11 7.07 -18.19 -5.24
CA ARG A 11 8.35 -17.46 -5.32
C ARG A 11 8.04 -15.99 -5.52
N TYR A 12 8.38 -15.16 -4.55
CA TYR A 12 8.35 -13.70 -4.69
C TYR A 12 9.70 -13.17 -5.22
N ASP A 13 9.71 -11.99 -5.82
CA ASP A 13 10.93 -11.27 -6.24
C ASP A 13 11.15 -9.95 -5.51
N GLY A 14 10.15 -9.49 -4.75
CA GLY A 14 10.22 -8.31 -3.91
C GLY A 14 9.22 -8.38 -2.77
N PHE A 15 9.58 -7.77 -1.66
CA PHE A 15 8.73 -7.60 -0.49
C PHE A 15 8.67 -6.11 -0.14
N PHE A 16 7.47 -5.56 -0.10
CA PHE A 16 7.23 -4.19 0.34
C PHE A 16 6.39 -4.23 1.61
N LEU A 17 6.86 -3.52 2.62
CA LEU A 17 6.15 -3.34 3.87
C LEU A 17 6.13 -1.85 4.18
N ARG A 18 4.94 -1.25 4.14
CA ARG A 18 4.70 0.07 4.70
C ARG A 18 3.98 -0.14 6.04
N CYS A 19 4.64 0.24 7.12
CA CYS A 19 4.06 0.47 8.46
C CYS A 19 4.15 1.95 8.85
N GLN A 20 3.43 2.36 9.91
CA GLN A 20 3.40 3.77 10.37
C GLN A 20 4.76 4.47 10.32
N SER A 21 4.78 5.60 9.62
CA SER A 21 5.93 6.49 9.47
C SER A 21 5.79 7.65 10.44
N TRP A 22 6.92 8.04 11.01
CA TRP A 22 7.05 9.28 11.75
C TRP A 22 7.36 10.40 10.76
N ASP A 23 6.96 11.63 11.09
CA ASP A 23 7.34 12.81 10.34
C ASP A 23 8.87 13.02 10.35
N ALA A 24 9.40 13.65 9.31
CA ALA A 24 10.82 14.06 9.23
C ALA A 24 10.91 15.60 9.09
N PRO A 25 10.68 16.38 10.17
CA PRO A 25 10.71 17.84 10.11
C PRO A 25 12.04 18.40 9.62
N SER A 26 13.15 17.70 9.89
CA SER A 26 14.49 18.04 9.42
C SER A 26 14.65 18.00 7.89
N GLU A 27 13.79 17.24 7.19
CA GLU A 27 13.78 17.15 5.73
C GLU A 27 12.72 18.05 5.09
N GLY A 28 11.94 18.80 5.88
CA GLY A 28 10.86 19.65 5.39
C GLY A 28 9.68 18.88 4.78
N LYS A 29 9.57 17.57 5.08
CA LYS A 29 8.52 16.69 4.56
C LYS A 29 7.49 16.37 5.63
N SER A 30 6.21 16.41 5.25
CA SER A 30 5.14 15.88 6.09
C SER A 30 5.19 14.37 6.13
N ALA A 31 4.58 13.76 7.16
CA ALA A 31 4.40 12.31 7.21
C ALA A 31 3.72 11.78 5.93
N PHE A 32 2.69 12.47 5.44
CA PHE A 32 2.01 12.09 4.20
C PHE A 32 2.93 12.16 2.96
N ALA A 33 3.83 13.14 2.88
CA ALA A 33 4.77 13.24 1.77
C ALA A 33 5.75 12.06 1.76
N LEU A 34 6.26 11.65 2.93
CA LEU A 34 7.11 10.47 3.06
C LEU A 34 6.36 9.19 2.69
N GLU A 35 5.11 9.05 3.16
CA GLU A 35 4.25 7.92 2.80
C GLU A 35 4.03 7.85 1.28
N ALA A 36 3.78 8.98 0.63
CA ALA A 36 3.58 9.03 -0.81
C ALA A 36 4.85 8.66 -1.60
N GLU A 37 6.03 9.04 -1.10
CA GLU A 37 7.32 8.61 -1.68
C GLU A 37 7.50 7.09 -1.58
N ASP A 38 7.18 6.48 -0.44
CA ASP A 38 7.20 5.02 -0.28
C ASP A 38 6.26 4.33 -1.28
N MET A 39 5.05 4.88 -1.49
CA MET A 39 4.10 4.33 -2.46
C MET A 39 4.57 4.50 -3.90
N ALA A 40 5.26 5.60 -4.21
CA ALA A 40 5.88 5.80 -5.53
C ALA A 40 7.00 4.79 -5.79
N VAL A 41 7.81 4.46 -4.79
CA VAL A 41 8.82 3.40 -4.85
C VAL A 41 8.17 2.04 -5.07
N LEU A 42 7.14 1.69 -4.29
CA LEU A 42 6.37 0.46 -4.47
C LEU A 42 5.82 0.33 -5.90
N LEU A 43 5.20 1.39 -6.44
CA LEU A 43 4.64 1.37 -7.78
C LEU A 43 5.71 1.25 -8.88
N ARG A 44 6.86 1.89 -8.69
CA ARG A 44 7.95 1.86 -9.67
C ARG A 44 8.65 0.49 -9.72
N ASP A 45 8.88 -0.11 -8.56
CA ASP A 45 9.77 -1.27 -8.42
C ASP A 45 9.00 -2.60 -8.27
N SER A 46 7.66 -2.56 -8.18
CA SER A 46 6.82 -3.76 -8.09
C SER A 46 6.66 -4.51 -9.41
N SER A 47 6.65 -5.83 -9.30
CA SER A 47 6.32 -6.79 -10.34
C SER A 47 5.08 -7.62 -9.93
N HIS A 48 4.53 -8.42 -10.85
CA HIS A 48 3.46 -9.39 -10.56
C HIS A 48 3.85 -10.49 -9.55
N ARG A 49 5.15 -10.61 -9.21
CA ARG A 49 5.68 -11.52 -8.18
C ARG A 49 6.09 -10.79 -6.91
N THR A 50 5.74 -9.52 -6.77
CA THR A 50 5.93 -8.77 -5.53
C THR A 50 4.84 -9.10 -4.51
N LEU A 51 5.23 -9.18 -3.23
CA LEU A 51 4.32 -9.18 -2.09
C LEU A 51 4.34 -7.80 -1.44
N ALA A 52 3.21 -7.10 -1.42
CA ALA A 52 3.07 -5.77 -0.81
C ALA A 52 2.14 -5.80 0.41
N MET A 53 2.58 -5.21 1.51
CA MET A 53 1.78 -4.99 2.71
C MET A 53 1.76 -3.49 2.99
N VAL A 54 0.59 -2.88 2.90
CA VAL A 54 0.40 -1.44 3.11
C VAL A 54 -0.54 -1.24 4.28
N ASP A 55 -0.08 -0.50 5.29
CA ASP A 55 -0.84 -0.20 6.49
C ASP A 55 -1.16 1.31 6.55
N GLU A 56 -2.44 1.65 6.58
CA GLU A 56 -3.01 2.97 6.87
C GLU A 56 -2.57 4.14 5.95
N PHE A 57 -2.23 3.87 4.69
CA PHE A 57 -1.92 4.93 3.74
C PHE A 57 -3.12 5.87 3.50
N GLY A 58 -2.87 7.17 3.50
CA GLY A 58 -3.90 8.19 3.24
C GLY A 58 -4.55 8.80 4.49
N LYS A 59 -4.13 8.42 5.70
CA LYS A 59 -4.67 9.00 6.96
C LYS A 59 -4.18 10.42 7.26
N GLY A 60 -3.07 10.86 6.68
CA GLY A 60 -2.48 12.19 6.92
C GLY A 60 -3.20 13.37 6.23
N THR A 61 -4.37 13.13 5.63
CA THR A 61 -5.17 14.12 4.88
C THR A 61 -6.67 13.94 5.16
N SER A 62 -7.56 14.67 4.46
CA SER A 62 -9.00 14.51 4.60
C SER A 62 -9.44 13.08 4.27
N SER A 63 -10.48 12.54 4.94
CA SER A 63 -10.89 11.14 4.74
C SER A 63 -11.25 10.84 3.29
N ARG A 64 -11.92 11.77 2.59
CA ARG A 64 -12.30 11.60 1.19
C ARG A 64 -11.09 11.66 0.25
N ASP A 65 -10.16 12.59 0.48
CA ASP A 65 -8.96 12.70 -0.35
C ASP A 65 -8.03 11.50 -0.10
N GLY A 66 -7.90 11.10 1.16
CA GLY A 66 -7.17 9.90 1.58
C GLY A 66 -7.71 8.64 0.93
N ALA A 67 -9.04 8.44 0.98
CA ALA A 67 -9.70 7.32 0.31
C ALA A 67 -9.49 7.35 -1.21
N SER A 68 -9.56 8.52 -1.84
CA SER A 68 -9.34 8.67 -3.28
C SER A 68 -7.92 8.28 -3.69
N VAL A 69 -6.90 8.75 -2.96
CA VAL A 69 -5.50 8.42 -3.27
C VAL A 69 -5.18 6.96 -2.93
N ALA A 70 -5.71 6.43 -1.83
CA ALA A 70 -5.58 5.01 -1.48
C ALA A 70 -6.25 4.10 -2.52
N GLY A 71 -7.43 4.49 -3.03
CA GLY A 71 -8.14 3.79 -4.11
C GLY A 71 -7.32 3.74 -5.39
N ALA A 72 -6.79 4.89 -5.83
CA ALA A 72 -5.95 4.96 -7.02
C ALA A 72 -4.69 4.08 -6.92
N LEU A 73 -4.07 4.02 -5.73
CA LEU A 73 -2.95 3.11 -5.46
C LEU A 73 -3.39 1.63 -5.57
N LEU A 74 -4.52 1.26 -4.96
CA LEU A 74 -5.05 -0.11 -5.02
C LEU A 74 -5.32 -0.56 -6.45
N GLU A 75 -5.98 0.28 -7.26
CA GLU A 75 -6.23 -0.03 -8.68
C GLU A 75 -4.92 -0.18 -9.46
N ALA A 76 -3.92 0.66 -9.20
CA ALA A 76 -2.62 0.58 -9.85
C ALA A 76 -1.88 -0.72 -9.50
N LEU A 77 -1.96 -1.17 -8.24
CA LEU A 77 -1.38 -2.45 -7.80
C LEU A 77 -2.14 -3.65 -8.37
N ALA A 78 -3.48 -3.59 -8.39
CA ALA A 78 -4.34 -4.63 -8.94
C ALA A 78 -4.07 -4.86 -10.43
N ARG A 79 -3.98 -3.77 -11.22
CA ARG A 79 -3.65 -3.81 -12.65
C ARG A 79 -2.30 -4.48 -12.94
N ARG A 80 -1.34 -4.34 -12.01
CA ARG A 80 -0.01 -4.98 -12.08
C ARG A 80 0.01 -6.41 -11.52
N ARG A 81 -1.11 -6.89 -10.99
CA ARG A 81 -1.29 -8.19 -10.32
C ARG A 81 -0.34 -8.38 -9.13
N VAL A 82 -0.03 -7.29 -8.42
CA VAL A 82 0.74 -7.35 -7.18
C VAL A 82 -0.12 -8.05 -6.12
N ARG A 83 0.47 -9.01 -5.40
CA ARG A 83 -0.23 -9.71 -4.31
C ARG A 83 0.02 -8.98 -3.01
N GLY A 84 -0.96 -8.89 -2.13
CA GLY A 84 -0.76 -8.12 -0.92
C GLY A 84 -1.91 -8.05 0.04
N VAL A 85 -1.68 -7.28 1.10
CA VAL A 85 -2.67 -6.87 2.08
C VAL A 85 -2.64 -5.35 2.16
N PHE A 86 -3.82 -4.74 2.11
CA PHE A 86 -4.01 -3.31 2.31
C PHE A 86 -4.91 -3.12 3.53
N ALA A 87 -4.34 -2.64 4.64
CA ALA A 87 -5.06 -2.38 5.87
C ALA A 87 -5.41 -0.89 5.96
N THR A 88 -6.67 -0.58 6.25
CA THR A 88 -7.12 0.82 6.32
C THR A 88 -8.35 0.98 7.22
N HIS A 89 -8.51 2.19 7.73
CA HIS A 89 -9.72 2.67 8.40
C HIS A 89 -10.52 3.67 7.55
N LEU A 90 -10.10 3.92 6.30
CA LEU A 90 -10.80 4.81 5.38
C LEU A 90 -12.06 4.10 4.88
N HIS A 91 -13.16 4.26 5.61
CA HIS A 91 -14.43 3.63 5.26
C HIS A 91 -14.97 4.12 3.91
N GLU A 92 -14.70 5.38 3.57
CA GLU A 92 -15.06 6.00 2.30
C GLU A 92 -14.43 5.29 1.09
N LEU A 93 -13.34 4.52 1.29
CA LEU A 93 -12.73 3.71 0.23
C LEU A 93 -13.71 2.66 -0.33
N PHE A 94 -14.58 2.11 0.52
CA PHE A 94 -15.56 1.10 0.12
C PHE A 94 -16.73 1.68 -0.69
N ASP A 95 -16.92 3.00 -0.66
CA ASP A 95 -17.94 3.69 -1.45
C ASP A 95 -17.43 4.07 -2.85
N LEU A 96 -16.13 3.88 -3.14
CA LEU A 96 -15.54 4.20 -4.43
C LEU A 96 -15.79 3.09 -5.46
N PRO A 97 -16.00 3.44 -6.75
CA PRO A 97 -16.18 2.47 -7.83
C PRO A 97 -14.83 1.91 -8.30
N LEU A 98 -14.12 1.19 -7.43
CA LEU A 98 -12.77 0.67 -7.72
C LEU A 98 -12.80 -0.48 -8.74
N ASP A 99 -11.89 -0.43 -9.71
CA ASP A 99 -11.61 -1.55 -10.62
C ASP A 99 -10.38 -2.34 -10.15
N LEU A 100 -10.63 -3.49 -9.51
CA LEU A 100 -9.60 -4.36 -8.93
C LEU A 100 -9.40 -5.67 -9.70
N HIS A 101 -9.92 -5.77 -10.93
CA HIS A 101 -9.93 -6.99 -11.74
C HIS A 101 -8.74 -7.14 -12.71
#